data_AF-A0A3B8HZF6-F1
#
_entry.id   AF-A0A3B8HZF6-F1
#
_cell.length_a   1.000
_cell.length_b   1.000
_cell.length_c   1.000
_cell.angle_alpha   90.00
_cell.angle_beta   90.00
_cell.angle_gamma   90.00
#
_symmetry.space_group_name_H-M   'P 1'
#
loop_
_entity.id
_entity.type
_entity.pdbx_description
1 polymer ?
#
loop_
_entity_poly.entity_id
_entity_poly.type
_entity_poly.pdbx_seq_one_letter_code
_entity_poly.pdbx_strand_id
1 'polypeptide(L)'
;MHLRKTLLGAFSLLLLISGRSYAQPEEPEILTKLKEIAIVDEKVMMPMRDGVRLATDIFRPKAEGEYPVIFIRTPYNFNPWRDGEMRFTRYYQTAYEAI
;
A
#
# COMPACT_ATOMS: atom_id res chain seq x y z
N MET A 1 -30.77 37.62 1.50
CA MET A 1 -31.19 36.20 1.56
C MET A 1 -30.22 35.21 0.87
N HIS A 2 -29.27 35.66 0.04
CA HIS A 2 -28.33 34.77 -0.68
C HIS A 2 -27.06 34.40 0.12
N LEU A 3 -26.62 35.26 1.06
CA LEU A 3 -25.38 35.08 1.83
C LEU A 3 -25.44 33.92 2.86
N ARG A 4 -26.62 33.59 3.39
CA ARG A 4 -26.78 32.45 4.31
C ARG A 4 -26.65 31.09 3.61
N LYS A 5 -27.02 31.01 2.32
CA LYS A 5 -26.96 29.76 1.53
C LYS A 5 -25.52 29.43 1.11
N THR A 6 -24.71 30.45 0.81
CA THR A 6 -23.28 30.28 0.49
C THR A 6 -22.45 29.89 1.72
N LEU A 7 -22.75 30.47 2.90
CA LEU A 7 -22.12 30.07 4.17
C LEU A 7 -22.48 28.64 4.59
N LEU A 8 -23.74 28.21 4.40
CA LEU A 8 -24.15 26.83 4.70
C LEU A 8 -23.49 25.81 3.75
N GLY A 9 -23.34 26.16 2.47
CA GLY A 9 -22.61 25.36 1.49
C GLY A 9 -21.12 25.25 1.79
N ALA A 10 -20.48 26.37 2.16
CA ALA A 10 -19.07 26.39 2.57
C ALA A 10 -18.82 25.54 3.83
N PHE A 11 -19.73 25.59 4.81
CA PHE A 11 -19.65 24.75 6.01
C PHE A 11 -19.81 23.26 5.70
N SER A 12 -20.74 22.89 4.82
CA SER A 12 -20.90 21.51 4.35
C SER A 12 -19.68 20.99 3.59
N LEU A 13 -19.04 21.85 2.80
CA LEU A 13 -17.81 21.51 2.08
C LEU A 13 -16.62 21.34 3.05
N LEU A 14 -16.53 22.19 4.08
CA LEU A 14 -15.52 22.07 5.12
C LEU A 14 -15.67 20.75 5.92
N LEU A 15 -16.91 20.35 6.22
CA LEU A 15 -17.21 19.13 6.96
C LEU A 15 -16.81 17.86 6.17
N LEU A 16 -16.98 17.88 4.84
CA LEU A 16 -16.59 16.80 3.94
C LEU A 16 -15.07 16.64 3.84
N ILE A 17 -14.31 17.74 3.92
CA ILE A 17 -12.84 17.71 3.85
C ILE A 17 -12.27 17.21 5.18
N SER A 18 -12.77 17.70 6.32
CA SER A 18 -12.29 17.30 7.65
C SER A 18 -12.53 15.82 7.96
N GLY A 19 -13.65 15.24 7.49
CA GLY A 19 -13.95 13.83 7.71
C GLY A 19 -13.00 12.87 7.00
N ARG A 20 -12.34 13.30 5.91
CA ARG A 20 -11.42 12.46 5.14
C ARG A 20 -10.10 12.22 5.86
N SER A 21 -9.58 13.21 6.57
CA SER A 21 -8.27 13.11 7.25
C SER A 21 -8.23 12.11 8.40
N TYR A 22 -9.36 11.84 9.06
CA TYR A 22 -9.41 10.91 10.20
C TYR A 22 -9.62 9.44 9.80
N ALA A 23 -10.02 9.16 8.55
CA ALA A 23 -10.51 7.83 8.17
C ALA A 23 -9.50 6.97 7.41
N GLN A 24 -8.30 7.50 7.08
CA GLN A 24 -7.26 6.72 6.43
C GLN A 24 -6.31 6.13 7.48
N PRO A 25 -6.10 4.80 7.50
CA PRO A 25 -5.03 4.21 8.28
C PRO A 25 -3.70 4.85 7.87
N GLU A 26 -2.91 5.28 8.85
CA GLU A 26 -1.56 5.78 8.59
C GLU A 26 -0.73 4.68 7.94
N GLU A 27 -0.10 5.00 6.81
CA GLU A 27 0.76 4.06 6.11
C GLU A 27 2.03 3.84 6.94
N PRO A 28 2.48 2.59 7.15
CA PRO A 28 3.62 2.34 8.02
C PRO A 28 4.89 2.95 7.45
N GLU A 29 5.71 3.54 8.32
CA GLU A 29 6.97 4.20 7.97
C GLU A 29 7.87 3.36 7.05
N ILE A 30 7.95 2.04 7.29
CA ILE A 30 8.79 1.15 6.49
C ILE A 30 8.30 1.01 5.05
N LEU A 31 6.98 1.01 4.83
CA LEU A 31 6.41 0.91 3.49
C LEU A 31 6.69 2.20 2.70
N THR A 32 6.60 3.36 3.37
CA THR A 32 7.00 4.64 2.82
C THR A 32 8.46 4.64 2.39
N LYS A 33 9.37 4.24 3.29
CA LYS A 33 10.81 4.11 3.01
C LYS A 33 11.10 3.16 1.85
N LEU A 34 10.41 2.03 1.79
CA LEU A 34 10.53 1.07 0.69
C LEU A 34 10.07 1.69 -0.63
N LYS A 35 8.94 2.39 -0.64
CA LYS A 35 8.41 3.08 -1.83
C LYS A 35 9.29 4.22 -2.31
N GLU A 36 10.16 4.78 -1.47
CA GLU A 36 11.14 5.80 -1.91
C GLU A 36 12.19 5.20 -2.84
N ILE A 37 12.69 4.00 -2.51
CA ILE A 37 13.79 3.34 -3.24
C ILE A 37 13.34 2.29 -4.26
N ALA A 38 12.10 1.78 -4.13
CA ALA A 38 11.58 0.69 -4.93
C ALA A 38 10.21 0.99 -5.55
N ILE A 39 9.96 0.36 -6.70
CA ILE A 39 8.62 0.20 -7.27
C ILE A 39 7.99 -1.01 -6.59
N VAL A 40 6.80 -0.80 -6.01
CA VAL A 40 6.08 -1.81 -5.23
C VAL A 40 4.77 -2.14 -5.95
N ASP A 41 4.67 -3.35 -6.49
CA ASP A 41 3.44 -3.89 -7.09
C ASP A 41 2.85 -4.94 -6.14
N GLU A 42 1.74 -4.61 -5.47
CA GLU A 42 1.11 -5.49 -4.50
C GLU A 42 -0.01 -6.32 -5.15
N LYS A 43 -0.13 -7.58 -4.71
CA LYS A 43 -1.21 -8.51 -5.05
C LYS A 43 -1.40 -8.70 -6.56
N VAL A 44 -0.30 -8.72 -7.30
CA VAL A 44 -0.28 -9.09 -8.72
C VAL A 44 -0.75 -10.54 -8.83
N MET A 45 -1.84 -10.78 -9.54
CA MET A 45 -2.44 -12.09 -9.69
C MET A 45 -1.76 -12.87 -10.82
N MET A 46 -0.62 -13.51 -10.50
CA MET A 46 0.23 -14.18 -11.47
C MET A 46 -0.45 -15.44 -12.03
N PRO A 47 -0.61 -15.57 -13.36
CA PRO A 47 -1.29 -16.71 -13.98
C PRO A 47 -0.41 -17.96 -13.96
N MET A 48 -0.98 -19.07 -13.52
CA MET A 48 -0.35 -20.38 -13.53
C MET A 48 -0.81 -21.22 -14.74
N ARG A 49 -0.10 -22.31 -15.02
CA ARG A 49 -0.38 -23.23 -16.13
C ARG A 49 -1.77 -23.87 -16.10
N ASP A 50 -2.35 -24.00 -14.91
CA ASP A 50 -3.65 -24.63 -14.64
C ASP A 50 -4.80 -23.61 -14.63
N GLY A 51 -4.52 -22.34 -14.94
CA GLY A 51 -5.49 -21.25 -14.91
C GLY A 51 -5.73 -20.65 -13.53
N VAL A 52 -5.16 -21.21 -12.45
CA VAL A 52 -5.20 -20.60 -11.12
C VAL A 52 -4.29 -19.38 -11.10
N ARG A 53 -4.60 -18.39 -10.25
CA ARG A 53 -3.78 -17.20 -10.07
C ARG A 53 -3.25 -17.11 -8.65
N LEU A 54 -1.95 -16.82 -8.50
CA LEU A 54 -1.30 -16.64 -7.21
C LEU A 54 -1.06 -15.15 -6.96
N ALA A 55 -1.53 -14.65 -5.82
CA ALA A 55 -1.22 -13.30 -5.38
C ALA A 55 0.29 -13.19 -5.11
N THR A 56 0.95 -12.23 -5.76
CA THR A 56 2.39 -12.01 -5.69
C THR A 56 2.64 -10.52 -5.48
N ASP A 57 3.43 -10.20 -4.47
CA ASP A 57 3.96 -8.85 -4.27
C ASP A 57 5.36 -8.78 -4.89
N ILE A 58 5.62 -7.74 -5.68
CA ILE A 58 6.84 -7.57 -6.46
C ILE A 58 7.50 -6.25 -6.06
N PHE A 59 8.75 -6.33 -5.62
CA PHE A 59 9.57 -5.16 -5.30
C PHE A 59 10.72 -5.06 -6.29
N ARG A 60 10.85 -3.91 -6.96
CA ARG A 60 11.89 -3.65 -7.95
C ARG A 60 12.67 -2.39 -7.58
N PRO A 61 14.01 -2.41 -7.54
CA PRO A 61 14.79 -1.19 -7.34
C PRO A 61 14.41 -0.13 -8.38
N LYS A 62 14.34 1.14 -7.98
CA LYS A 62 14.15 2.25 -8.93
C LYS A 62 15.42 2.61 -9.70
N ALA A 63 16.58 2.22 -9.19
CA ALA A 63 17.85 2.40 -9.86
C ALA A 63 17.89 1.56 -11.15
N GLU A 64 18.52 2.11 -12.19
CA GLU A 64 18.73 1.39 -13.44
C GLU A 64 19.81 0.33 -13.27
N GLY A 65 19.62 -0.84 -13.87
CA GLY A 65 20.60 -1.93 -13.84
C GLY A 65 19.95 -3.30 -13.96
N GLU A 66 20.80 -4.32 -14.00
CA GLU A 66 20.39 -5.72 -13.92
C GLU A 66 20.60 -6.23 -12.48
N TYR A 67 19.55 -6.75 -11.87
CA TYR A 67 19.57 -7.25 -10.50
C TYR A 67 19.11 -8.71 -10.45
N PRO A 68 19.66 -9.54 -9.55
CA PRO A 68 19.15 -10.89 -9.34
C PRO A 68 17.75 -10.86 -8.72
N VAL A 69 16.98 -11.93 -8.92
CA VAL A 69 15.65 -12.09 -8.31
C VAL A 69 15.74 -12.95 -7.07
N ILE A 70 15.26 -12.42 -5.94
CA ILE A 70 15.00 -13.20 -4.73
C ILE A 70 13.54 -13.65 -4.77
N PHE A 71 13.31 -14.96 -4.85
CA PHE A 71 11.98 -15.52 -4.93
C PHE A 71 11.61 -16.27 -3.65
N ILE A 72 10.48 -15.88 -3.05
CA ILE A 72 9.93 -16.51 -1.85
C ILE A 72 8.51 -16.97 -2.15
N ARG A 73 8.26 -18.28 -1.97
CA ARG A 73 6.92 -18.84 -2.01
C ARG A 73 6.60 -19.46 -0.66
N THR A 74 5.51 -19.00 -0.05
CA THR A 74 5.09 -19.43 1.29
C THR A 74 3.67 -19.98 1.24
N PRO A 75 3.37 -21.07 1.97
CA PRO A 75 1.99 -21.56 2.15
C PRO A 75 1.23 -20.74 3.21
N TYR A 76 1.90 -19.83 3.91
CA TYR A 76 1.31 -18.99 4.94
C TYR A 76 0.83 -17.66 4.37
N ASN A 77 -0.18 -17.08 5.02
CA ASN A 77 -0.70 -15.76 4.63
C ASN A 77 0.38 -14.69 4.81
N PHE A 78 0.78 -14.06 3.71
CA PHE A 78 1.74 -12.94 3.70
C PHE A 78 1.05 -11.57 3.75
N ASN A 79 -0.28 -11.53 3.87
CA ASN A 79 -1.02 -10.28 4.01
C ASN A 79 -0.60 -9.57 5.32
N PRO A 80 -0.06 -8.34 5.25
CA PRO A 80 0.44 -7.66 6.43
C PRO A 80 -0.68 -7.09 7.32
N TRP A 81 -1.90 -6.99 6.78
CA TRP A 81 -3.09 -6.48 7.46
C TRP A 81 -3.87 -7.58 8.19
N ARG A 82 -4.19 -7.32 9.46
CA ARG A 82 -5.04 -8.17 10.30
C ARG A 82 -5.86 -7.30 11.26
N ASP A 83 -7.16 -7.54 11.35
CA ASP A 83 -8.09 -6.83 12.24
C ASP A 83 -8.08 -5.29 12.04
N GLY A 84 -7.84 -4.82 10.81
CA GLY A 84 -7.77 -3.39 10.48
C GLY A 84 -6.42 -2.73 10.77
N GLU A 85 -5.48 -3.46 11.36
CA GLU A 85 -4.13 -2.99 11.70
C GLU A 85 -3.09 -3.70 10.84
N MET A 86 -2.01 -3.01 10.49
CA MET A 86 -0.86 -3.69 9.92
C MET A 86 -0.01 -4.31 11.03
N ARG A 87 0.09 -5.65 11.05
CA ARG A 87 0.82 -6.38 12.10
C ARG A 87 2.17 -6.93 11.67
N PHE A 88 2.38 -7.17 10.37
CA PHE A 88 3.57 -7.85 9.87
C PHE A 88 4.46 -6.93 9.05
N THR A 89 5.11 -5.96 9.70
CA THR A 89 6.07 -5.04 9.06
C THR A 89 7.38 -5.73 8.65
N ARG A 90 7.73 -6.86 9.30
CA ARG A 90 8.95 -7.63 8.99
C ARG A 90 9.05 -7.99 7.51
N TYR A 91 7.92 -8.27 6.87
CA TYR A 91 7.87 -8.57 5.45
C TYR A 91 8.45 -7.43 4.59
N TYR A 92 7.98 -6.20 4.80
CA TYR A 92 8.49 -5.02 4.12
C TYR A 92 9.91 -4.64 4.57
N GLN A 93 10.25 -4.88 5.83
CA GLN A 93 11.61 -4.68 6.33
C GLN A 93 12.63 -5.57 5.59
N THR A 94 12.31 -6.85 5.42
CA THR A 94 13.18 -7.78 4.67
C THR A 94 13.29 -7.39 3.19
N ALA A 95 12.20 -6.87 2.59
CA ALA A 95 12.26 -6.34 1.23
C ALA A 95 13.15 -5.08 1.14
N TYR A 96 13.04 -4.17 2.12
CA TYR A 96 13.85 -2.95 2.19
C TYR A 96 15.34 -3.24 2.34
N GLU A 97 15.71 -4.24 3.14
CA GLU A 97 17.12 -4.64 3.34
C GLU A 97 17.74 -5.31 2.10
N ALA A 98 16.90 -5.82 1.19
CA ALA A 98 17.34 -6.55 0.00
C ALA A 98 17.47 -5.68 -1.26
N ILE A 99 17.02 -4.42 -1.20
CA ILE A 99 17.03 -3.45 -2.32
C ILE A 99 18.20 -2.49 -2.15
#